data_AF-A0A1B7NGR3-F1
#
_entry.id   AF-A0A1B7NGR3-F1
#
_cell.length_a   1.000
_cell.length_b   1.000
_cell.length_c   1.000
_cell.angle_alpha   90.00
_cell.angle_beta   90.00
_cell.angle_gamma   90.00
#
_symmetry.space_group_name_H-M   'P 1'
#
loop_
_entity.id
_entity.type
_entity.pdbx_description
1 polymer ?
#
loop_
_entity_poly.entity_id
_entity_poly.type
_entity_poly.pdbx_seq_one_letter_code
_entity_poly.pdbx_strand_id
1 'polypeptide(L)'
;MTSNPEPEPPTYVFEKPYIDDHRFLFAFPNEKKTPSARQIQLRRLYDILNLSLRRDDLVRATRAWSILARCKETNWKAMWTLGITLLENNVRVLESNPRKIDYLRTMLLQLPEERERILVELAQHYIHAGRHRDALDELEFYLPSFPYHDNPVLHVYAGLLCIFIAQPPEPVGGNDIEEATYDSNLLSRAQIFLERAKALDPDNIVAREFLHKLHSLSQEPTLRSFASHDSEDETHSKGYQSPQPKRRRSNS
;
A
#
# COMPACT_ATOMS: atom_id res chain seq x y z
N MET A 1 44.63 -37.70 78.27
CA MET A 1 44.33 -37.90 76.84
C MET A 1 42.89 -37.47 76.61
N THR A 2 42.68 -36.19 76.31
CA THR A 2 41.35 -35.58 76.09
C THR A 2 41.34 -35.06 74.66
N SER A 3 40.67 -35.79 73.78
CA SER A 3 40.50 -35.48 72.37
C SER A 3 39.49 -34.34 72.20
N ASN A 4 39.94 -33.21 71.67
CA ASN A 4 39.08 -32.11 71.23
C ASN A 4 38.40 -32.50 69.91
N PRO A 5 37.07 -32.32 69.76
CA PRO A 5 36.41 -32.48 68.48
C PRO A 5 36.68 -31.26 67.58
N GLU A 6 37.12 -31.55 66.35
CA GLU A 6 37.29 -30.58 65.26
C GLU A 6 35.93 -29.98 64.84
N PRO A 7 35.84 -28.66 64.57
CA PRO A 7 34.61 -28.06 64.07
C PRO A 7 34.44 -28.36 62.57
N GLU A 8 33.29 -28.95 62.20
CA GLU A 8 32.95 -29.20 60.81
C GLU A 8 32.84 -27.89 59.99
N PRO A 9 33.31 -27.88 58.73
CA PRO A 9 33.26 -26.70 57.88
C PRO A 9 31.83 -26.36 57.45
N PRO A 10 31.52 -25.06 57.26
CA PRO A 10 30.19 -24.61 56.88
C PRO A 10 29.81 -25.18 55.51
N THR A 11 28.72 -25.93 55.49
CA THR A 11 28.09 -26.44 54.28
C THR A 11 27.57 -25.25 53.48
N TYR A 12 28.29 -24.86 52.44
CA TYR A 12 27.79 -23.87 51.47
C TYR A 12 26.59 -24.47 50.75
N VAL A 13 25.39 -24.01 51.13
CA VAL A 13 24.16 -24.26 50.40
C VAL A 13 24.30 -23.55 49.06
N PHE A 14 24.67 -24.31 48.03
CA PHE A 14 24.55 -23.83 46.65
C PHE A 14 23.09 -23.45 46.41
N GLU A 15 22.86 -22.15 46.21
CA GLU A 15 21.57 -21.61 45.79
C GLU A 15 21.04 -22.46 44.63
N LYS A 16 19.82 -22.97 44.80
CA LYS A 16 19.09 -23.61 43.70
C LYS A 16 19.11 -22.64 42.51
N PRO A 17 19.49 -23.09 41.30
CA PRO A 17 19.34 -22.26 40.12
C PRO A 17 17.86 -21.87 40.03
N TYR A 18 17.60 -20.56 40.02
CA TYR A 18 16.28 -20.01 39.77
C TYR A 18 15.87 -20.48 38.37
N ILE A 19 15.14 -21.59 38.29
CA ILE A 19 14.47 -22.02 37.07
C ILE A 19 13.29 -21.08 36.94
N ASP A 20 13.55 -19.92 36.34
CA ASP A 20 12.56 -18.89 36.12
C ASP A 20 11.60 -19.40 35.03
N ASP A 21 10.49 -20.00 35.46
CA ASP A 21 9.47 -20.59 34.60
C ASP A 21 8.62 -19.48 33.95
N HIS A 22 9.26 -18.69 33.11
CA HIS A 22 8.63 -17.60 32.38
C HIS A 22 8.00 -18.13 31.09
N ARG A 23 6.70 -18.43 31.17
CA ARG A 23 5.90 -18.79 30.01
C ARG A 23 5.50 -17.54 29.21
N PHE A 24 6.03 -17.42 28.00
CA PHE A 24 5.67 -16.38 27.04
C PHE A 24 4.69 -16.92 25.99
N LEU A 25 3.83 -16.04 25.47
CA LEU A 25 2.73 -16.44 24.57
C LEU A 25 3.08 -16.34 23.09
N PHE A 26 3.90 -15.35 22.71
CA PHE A 26 4.31 -15.11 21.33
C PHE A 26 5.81 -15.34 21.18
N ALA A 27 6.40 -15.27 19.98
CA ALA A 27 7.86 -15.22 19.79
C ALA A 27 8.33 -13.76 19.75
N PHE A 28 9.44 -13.40 20.42
CA PHE A 28 9.92 -12.00 20.44
C PHE A 28 11.10 -11.83 19.51
N PRO A 29 11.17 -10.72 18.77
CA PRO A 29 12.36 -10.42 17.98
C PRO A 29 13.59 -10.31 18.88
N ASN A 30 14.67 -11.02 18.56
CA ASN A 30 15.95 -11.04 19.30
C ASN A 30 15.91 -11.69 20.69
N GLU A 31 15.45 -12.94 20.76
CA GLU A 31 15.58 -13.75 21.98
C GLU A 31 17.05 -14.00 22.34
N LYS A 32 17.43 -13.64 23.58
CA LYS A 32 18.73 -14.01 24.15
C LYS A 32 18.59 -15.30 24.95
N LYS A 33 19.66 -16.11 24.96
CA LYS A 33 19.73 -17.40 25.68
C LYS A 33 19.49 -17.26 27.19
N THR A 34 19.89 -16.15 27.80
CA THR A 34 19.65 -15.83 29.22
C THR A 34 19.00 -14.45 29.33
N PRO A 35 17.67 -14.37 29.50
CA PRO A 35 16.97 -13.11 29.52
C PRO A 35 17.20 -12.38 30.86
N SER A 36 17.53 -11.09 30.81
CA SER A 36 17.53 -10.24 32.01
C SER A 36 16.11 -9.91 32.46
N ALA A 37 15.93 -9.48 33.72
CA ALA A 37 14.63 -9.02 34.24
C ALA A 37 13.96 -7.97 33.33
N ARG A 38 14.76 -7.06 32.75
CA ARG A 38 14.29 -6.07 31.78
C ARG A 38 13.81 -6.71 30.47
N GLN A 39 14.49 -7.73 29.97
CA GLN A 39 14.06 -8.45 28.77
C GLN A 39 12.75 -9.22 29.01
N ILE A 40 12.58 -9.81 30.19
CA ILE A 40 11.33 -10.47 30.59
C ILE A 40 10.17 -9.46 30.60
N GLN A 41 10.38 -8.25 31.10
CA GLN A 41 9.37 -7.19 31.08
C GLN A 41 9.01 -6.76 29.64
N LEU A 42 10.01 -6.55 28.78
CA LEU A 42 9.78 -6.24 27.36
C LEU A 42 9.01 -7.37 26.66
N ARG A 43 9.34 -8.61 27.00
CA ARG A 43 8.68 -9.81 26.48
C ARG A 43 7.21 -9.87 26.87
N ARG A 44 6.91 -9.64 28.16
CA ARG A 44 5.53 -9.55 28.66
C ARG A 44 4.78 -8.39 28.01
N LEU A 45 5.43 -7.26 27.81
CA LEU A 45 4.82 -6.11 27.14
C LEU A 45 4.49 -6.42 25.67
N TYR A 46 5.35 -7.17 24.98
CA TYR A 46 5.09 -7.66 23.63
C TYR A 46 3.94 -8.69 23.58
N ASP A 47 3.84 -9.57 24.58
CA ASP A 47 2.70 -10.48 24.68
C ASP A 47 1.40 -9.71 24.90
N ILE A 48 1.41 -8.68 25.77
CA ILE A 48 0.26 -7.78 25.96
C ILE A 48 -0.10 -7.06 24.65
N LEU A 49 0.89 -6.57 23.90
CA LEU A 49 0.65 -5.95 22.59
C LEU A 49 -0.09 -6.90 21.65
N ASN A 50 0.42 -8.11 21.45
CA ASN A 50 -0.16 -9.09 20.53
C ASN A 50 -1.54 -9.60 20.99
N LEU A 51 -1.73 -9.79 22.30
CA LEU A 51 -3.06 -10.10 22.85
C LEU A 51 -4.05 -8.96 22.62
N SER A 52 -3.61 -7.71 22.77
CA SER A 52 -4.46 -6.54 22.57
C SER A 52 -4.85 -6.42 21.09
N LEU A 53 -3.91 -6.65 20.17
CA LEU A 53 -4.19 -6.72 18.72
C LEU A 53 -5.21 -7.80 18.38
N ARG A 54 -5.03 -9.03 18.90
CA ARG A 54 -5.98 -10.15 18.64
C ARG A 54 -7.38 -9.93 19.24
N ARG A 55 -7.50 -9.07 20.24
CA ARG A 55 -8.77 -8.71 20.90
C ARG A 55 -9.37 -7.42 20.34
N ASP A 56 -8.73 -6.81 19.34
CA ASP A 56 -9.12 -5.51 18.80
C ASP A 56 -9.12 -4.38 19.85
N ASP A 57 -8.39 -4.54 20.97
CA ASP A 57 -8.15 -3.48 21.95
C ASP A 57 -6.96 -2.62 21.50
N LEU A 58 -7.23 -1.84 20.45
CA LEU A 58 -6.19 -1.10 19.76
C LEU A 58 -5.67 0.08 20.61
N VAL A 59 -6.46 0.65 21.54
CA VAL A 59 -5.98 1.68 22.47
C VAL A 59 -4.88 1.12 23.37
N ARG A 60 -5.09 -0.08 23.94
CA ARG A 60 -4.08 -0.76 24.74
C ARG A 60 -2.88 -1.18 23.91
N ALA A 61 -3.11 -1.66 22.69
CA ALA A 61 -2.05 -2.02 21.76
C ALA A 61 -1.16 -0.81 21.42
N THR A 62 -1.73 0.35 21.10
CA THR A 62 -0.99 1.59 20.82
C THR A 62 -0.16 2.02 22.03
N ARG A 63 -0.70 1.95 23.25
CA ARG A 63 0.05 2.28 24.47
C ARG A 63 1.23 1.34 24.67
N ALA A 64 1.00 0.03 24.57
CA ALA A 64 2.05 -0.97 24.71
C ALA A 64 3.16 -0.77 23.67
N TRP A 65 2.78 -0.53 22.41
CA TRP A 65 3.71 -0.22 21.32
C TRP A 65 4.51 1.06 21.57
N SER A 66 3.88 2.13 22.05
CA SER A 66 4.56 3.40 22.33
C SER A 66 5.68 3.27 23.39
N ILE A 67 5.50 2.35 24.34
CA ILE A 67 6.52 2.03 25.34
C ILE A 67 7.63 1.17 24.71
N LEU A 68 7.27 0.12 23.95
CA LEU A 68 8.22 -0.75 23.26
C LEU A 68 9.11 0.03 22.29
N ALA A 69 8.53 0.90 21.46
CA ALA A 69 9.26 1.66 20.44
C ALA A 69 10.30 2.63 21.03
N ARG A 70 10.15 3.03 22.30
CA ARG A 70 11.11 3.89 23.02
C ARG A 70 12.23 3.09 23.69
N CYS A 71 12.13 1.76 23.75
CA CYS A 71 13.12 0.91 24.38
C CYS A 71 14.25 0.57 23.40
N LYS A 72 15.50 0.86 23.79
CA LYS A 72 16.70 0.60 22.97
C LYS A 72 16.89 -0.86 22.55
N GLU A 73 16.34 -1.79 23.32
CA GLU A 73 16.40 -3.22 23.03
C GLU A 73 15.44 -3.65 21.92
N THR A 74 14.47 -2.80 21.60
CA THR A 74 13.42 -3.08 20.64
C THR A 74 13.81 -2.49 19.30
N ASN A 75 14.02 -3.34 18.29
CA ASN A 75 14.19 -2.89 16.92
C ASN A 75 12.82 -2.51 16.34
N TRP A 76 12.32 -1.33 16.70
CA TRP A 76 11.01 -0.85 16.27
C TRP A 76 10.91 -0.70 14.75
N LYS A 77 12.03 -0.42 14.08
CA LYS A 77 12.13 -0.35 12.62
C LYS A 77 11.78 -1.69 11.98
N ALA A 78 12.33 -2.79 12.48
CA ALA A 78 12.02 -4.14 12.00
C ALA A 78 10.55 -4.55 12.22
N MET A 79 9.80 -3.77 12.99
CA MET A 79 8.38 -3.98 13.30
C MET A 79 7.50 -2.88 12.71
N TRP A 80 7.92 -2.27 11.59
CA TRP A 80 7.19 -1.20 10.93
C TRP A 80 5.75 -1.59 10.52
N THR A 81 5.51 -2.86 10.18
CA THR A 81 4.18 -3.41 9.86
C THR A 81 3.21 -3.30 11.05
N LEU A 82 3.69 -3.54 12.28
CA LEU A 82 2.92 -3.31 13.50
C LEU A 82 2.62 -1.82 13.68
N GLY A 83 3.57 -0.95 13.36
CA GLY A 83 3.37 0.49 13.35
C GLY A 83 2.21 0.90 12.45
N ILE A 84 2.15 0.38 11.23
CA ILE A 84 1.05 0.64 10.28
C ILE A 84 -0.28 0.10 10.80
N THR A 85 -0.29 -1.15 11.30
CA THR A 85 -1.49 -1.80 11.85
C THR A 85 -2.11 -0.97 13.00
N LEU A 86 -1.28 -0.32 13.81
CA LEU A 86 -1.75 0.53 14.90
C LEU A 86 -2.23 1.91 14.43
N LEU A 87 -1.78 2.38 13.26
CA LEU A 87 -2.23 3.63 12.64
C LEU A 87 -3.58 3.49 11.92
N GLU A 88 -4.08 2.26 11.71
CA GLU A 88 -5.39 2.01 11.09
C GLU A 88 -6.57 2.41 11.99
N ASN A 89 -6.32 2.51 13.28
CA ASN A 89 -7.31 2.60 14.35
C ASN A 89 -8.18 3.88 14.39
N ASN A 90 -8.00 4.83 13.47
CA ASN A 90 -8.72 6.12 13.49
C ASN A 90 -9.50 6.43 12.22
N VAL A 91 -9.49 5.55 11.22
CA VAL A 91 -10.13 5.84 9.94
C VAL A 91 -11.06 4.69 9.57
N ARG A 92 -12.32 5.02 9.26
CA ARG A 92 -13.29 4.05 8.76
C ARG A 92 -12.68 3.31 7.57
N VAL A 93 -12.83 2.00 7.56
CA VAL A 93 -12.14 0.96 6.75
C VAL A 93 -11.87 1.28 5.27
N LEU A 94 -12.55 2.26 4.65
CA LEU A 94 -12.35 2.64 3.26
C LEU A 94 -11.40 3.83 3.02
N GLU A 95 -11.14 4.69 4.01
CA GLU A 95 -10.28 5.86 3.78
C GLU A 95 -8.83 5.54 4.21
N SER A 96 -7.90 5.61 3.26
CA SER A 96 -6.48 5.49 3.58
C SER A 96 -6.05 6.67 4.46
N ASN A 97 -5.55 6.37 5.67
CA ASN A 97 -5.10 7.39 6.61
C ASN A 97 -3.82 8.08 6.05
N PRO A 98 -3.81 9.40 5.79
CA PRO A 98 -2.64 10.09 5.24
C PRO A 98 -1.39 9.93 6.12
N ARG A 99 -1.58 9.74 7.43
CA ARG A 99 -0.47 9.46 8.37
C ARG A 99 0.26 8.15 8.06
N LYS A 100 -0.40 7.16 7.45
CA LYS A 100 0.24 5.90 7.02
C LYS A 100 1.18 6.14 5.86
N ILE A 101 0.77 6.96 4.89
CA ILE A 101 1.59 7.33 3.73
C ILE A 101 2.86 8.05 4.20
N ASP A 102 2.72 9.02 5.10
CA ASP A 102 3.87 9.75 5.68
C ASP A 102 4.79 8.82 6.49
N TYR A 103 4.20 7.91 7.26
CA TYR A 103 4.94 6.89 8.01
C TYR A 103 5.73 5.97 7.08
N LEU A 104 5.10 5.43 6.03
CA LEU A 104 5.73 4.56 5.03
C LEU A 104 6.84 5.25 4.26
N ARG A 105 6.63 6.50 3.82
CA ARG A 105 7.69 7.32 3.21
C ARG A 105 8.89 7.48 4.15
N THR A 106 8.64 7.72 5.43
CA THR A 106 9.70 7.79 6.44
C THR A 106 10.41 6.44 6.59
N MET A 107 9.67 5.33 6.58
CA MET A 107 10.25 3.98 6.69
C MET A 107 11.06 3.58 5.46
N LEU A 108 10.64 3.97 4.25
CA LEU A 108 11.35 3.71 3.00
C LEU A 108 12.77 4.29 3.01
N LEU A 109 12.95 5.44 3.66
CA LEU A 109 14.25 6.08 3.87
C LEU A 109 15.08 5.39 4.96
N GLN A 110 14.43 4.86 6.00
CA GLN A 110 15.09 4.35 7.21
C GLN A 110 15.39 2.85 7.19
N LEU A 111 14.73 2.06 6.34
CA LEU A 111 14.89 0.61 6.21
C LEU A 111 15.22 0.23 4.77
N PRO A 112 16.51 0.31 4.36
CA PRO A 112 16.90 -0.02 2.99
C PRO A 112 16.64 -1.48 2.60
N GLU A 113 16.68 -2.40 3.57
CA GLU A 113 16.53 -3.84 3.36
C GLU A 113 15.10 -4.25 2.97
N GLU A 114 14.09 -3.51 3.45
CA GLU A 114 12.66 -3.81 3.24
C GLU A 114 12.02 -2.84 2.24
N ARG A 115 12.83 -2.10 1.48
CA ARG A 115 12.37 -1.02 0.59
C ARG A 115 11.33 -1.47 -0.42
N GLU A 116 11.54 -2.61 -1.07
CA GLU A 116 10.58 -3.15 -2.03
C GLU A 116 9.23 -3.42 -1.38
N ARG A 117 9.23 -4.07 -0.22
CA ARG A 117 8.02 -4.41 0.52
C ARG A 117 7.29 -3.16 0.99
N ILE A 118 8.03 -2.17 1.51
CA ILE A 118 7.48 -0.87 1.93
C ILE A 118 6.87 -0.15 0.72
N LEU A 119 7.51 -0.20 -0.45
CA LEU A 119 7.01 0.45 -1.67
C LEU A 119 5.71 -0.19 -2.18
N VAL A 120 5.61 -1.53 -2.15
CA VAL A 120 4.36 -2.24 -2.49
C VAL A 120 3.21 -1.78 -1.57
N GLU A 121 3.42 -1.76 -0.27
CA GLU A 121 2.42 -1.30 0.71
C GLU A 121 2.07 0.19 0.50
N LEU A 122 3.05 1.03 0.21
CA LEU A 122 2.85 2.44 -0.08
C LEU A 122 1.95 2.64 -1.31
N ALA A 123 2.20 1.92 -2.40
CA ALA A 123 1.37 1.95 -3.61
C ALA A 123 -0.07 1.51 -3.30
N GLN A 124 -0.25 0.45 -2.53
CA GLN A 124 -1.57 0.01 -2.08
C GLN A 124 -2.27 1.10 -1.27
N HIS A 125 -1.59 1.76 -0.33
CA HIS A 125 -2.20 2.83 0.46
C HIS A 125 -2.58 4.06 -0.37
N TYR A 126 -1.85 4.37 -1.44
CA TYR A 126 -2.30 5.41 -2.39
C TYR A 126 -3.54 4.99 -3.18
N ILE A 127 -3.60 3.73 -3.62
CA ILE A 127 -4.77 3.18 -4.35
C ILE A 127 -6.02 3.24 -3.47
N HIS A 128 -5.93 2.81 -2.21
CA HIS A 128 -7.04 2.90 -1.26
C HIS A 128 -7.42 4.35 -0.92
N ALA A 129 -6.50 5.31 -1.10
CA ALA A 129 -6.79 6.74 -0.95
C ALA A 129 -7.46 7.37 -2.18
N GLY A 130 -7.66 6.63 -3.28
CA GLY A 130 -8.06 7.17 -4.58
C GLY A 130 -6.97 8.02 -5.27
N ARG A 131 -5.74 8.03 -4.73
CA ARG A 131 -4.62 8.84 -5.20
C ARG A 131 -3.79 8.10 -6.24
N HIS A 132 -4.45 7.65 -7.32
CA HIS A 132 -3.84 6.76 -8.31
C HIS A 132 -2.68 7.40 -9.08
N ARG A 133 -2.76 8.70 -9.38
CA ARG A 133 -1.67 9.43 -10.04
C ARG A 133 -0.42 9.52 -9.15
N ASP A 134 -0.59 9.87 -7.89
CA ASP A 134 0.52 9.92 -6.93
C ASP A 134 1.16 8.52 -6.74
N ALA A 135 0.35 7.45 -6.77
CA ALA A 135 0.87 6.09 -6.73
C ALA A 135 1.75 5.77 -7.93
N LEU A 136 1.31 6.18 -9.13
CA LEU A 136 2.05 5.95 -10.37
C LEU A 136 3.35 6.75 -10.37
N ASP A 137 3.31 8.04 -10.03
CA ASP A 137 4.50 8.90 -10.00
C ASP A 137 5.58 8.35 -9.04
N GLU A 138 5.18 7.87 -7.87
CA GLU A 138 6.10 7.23 -6.91
C GLU A 138 6.68 5.93 -7.46
N LEU A 139 5.86 5.06 -8.07
CA LEU A 139 6.35 3.82 -8.67
C LEU A 139 7.34 4.11 -9.81
N GLU A 140 7.03 5.06 -10.68
CA GLU A 140 7.90 5.43 -11.81
C GLU A 140 9.21 6.05 -11.39
N PHE A 141 9.22 6.74 -10.25
CA PHE A 141 10.44 7.24 -9.65
C PHE A 141 11.36 6.11 -9.18
N TYR A 142 10.80 5.05 -8.57
CA TYR A 142 11.59 3.97 -7.99
C TYR A 142 11.92 2.83 -8.97
N LEU A 143 11.02 2.48 -9.89
CA LEU A 143 11.16 1.34 -10.81
C LEU A 143 12.48 1.29 -11.62
N PRO A 144 13.07 2.42 -12.08
CA PRO A 144 14.35 2.38 -12.78
C PRO A 144 15.53 1.97 -11.90
N SER A 145 15.41 2.06 -10.58
CA SER A 145 16.50 1.81 -9.64
C SER A 145 16.53 0.36 -9.17
N PHE A 146 17.72 -0.19 -8.93
CA PHE A 146 17.87 -1.45 -8.21
C PHE A 146 17.47 -1.26 -6.73
N PRO A 147 16.71 -2.18 -6.12
CA PRO A 147 16.29 -3.50 -6.63
C PRO A 147 14.89 -3.54 -7.29
N TYR A 148 14.19 -2.41 -7.36
CA TYR A 148 12.79 -2.34 -7.83
C TYR A 148 12.59 -2.74 -9.28
N HIS A 149 13.59 -2.50 -10.12
CA HIS A 149 13.58 -2.85 -11.54
C HIS A 149 13.29 -4.33 -11.82
N ASP A 150 13.70 -5.23 -10.91
CA ASP A 150 13.56 -6.68 -11.07
C ASP A 150 12.33 -7.25 -10.34
N ASN A 151 11.48 -6.39 -9.78
CA ASN A 151 10.29 -6.82 -9.07
C ASN A 151 9.06 -6.82 -10.00
N PRO A 152 8.53 -7.99 -10.41
CA PRO A 152 7.41 -8.08 -11.35
C PRO A 152 6.12 -7.47 -10.77
N VAL A 153 5.92 -7.55 -9.44
CA VAL A 153 4.71 -7.06 -8.78
C VAL A 153 4.59 -5.54 -8.89
N LEU A 154 5.70 -4.81 -8.73
CA LEU A 154 5.71 -3.35 -8.89
C LEU A 154 5.37 -2.92 -10.32
N HIS A 155 5.90 -3.61 -11.32
CA HIS A 155 5.57 -3.39 -12.73
C HIS A 155 4.09 -3.68 -13.03
N VAL A 156 3.53 -4.74 -12.43
CA VAL A 156 2.08 -5.02 -12.55
C VAL A 156 1.25 -3.88 -11.95
N TYR A 157 1.58 -3.39 -10.75
CA TYR A 157 0.85 -2.26 -10.17
C TYR A 157 0.95 -1.00 -11.04
N ALA A 158 2.12 -0.65 -11.56
CA ALA A 158 2.30 0.49 -12.46
C ALA A 158 1.46 0.33 -13.75
N GLY A 159 1.49 -0.85 -14.36
CA GLY A 159 0.69 -1.16 -15.54
C GLY A 159 -0.82 -1.04 -15.30
N LEU A 160 -1.32 -1.60 -14.20
CA LEU A 160 -2.73 -1.52 -13.83
C LEU A 160 -3.17 -0.08 -13.51
N LEU A 161 -2.32 0.71 -12.84
CA LEU A 161 -2.58 2.12 -12.57
C LEU A 161 -2.68 2.92 -13.87
N CYS A 162 -1.77 2.69 -14.83
CA CYS A 162 -1.85 3.32 -16.15
C CYS A 162 -3.17 2.99 -16.86
N ILE A 163 -3.61 1.73 -16.85
CA ILE A 163 -4.90 1.32 -17.45
C ILE A 163 -6.07 2.00 -16.74
N PHE A 164 -6.04 2.05 -15.42
CA PHE A 164 -7.10 2.67 -14.63
C PHE A 164 -7.20 4.17 -14.91
N ILE A 165 -6.08 4.89 -14.95
CA ILE A 165 -6.05 6.34 -15.22
C ILE A 165 -6.42 6.65 -16.68
N ALA A 166 -6.16 5.72 -17.61
CA ALA A 166 -6.50 5.87 -19.02
C ALA A 166 -8.01 5.79 -19.30
N GLN A 167 -8.82 5.35 -18.34
CA GLN A 167 -10.27 5.24 -18.52
C GLN A 167 -10.89 6.62 -18.78
N PRO A 168 -11.84 6.71 -19.72
CA PRO A 168 -12.57 7.94 -19.94
C PRO A 168 -13.35 8.35 -18.67
N PRO A 169 -13.49 9.66 -18.39
CA PRO A 169 -14.35 10.12 -17.31
C PRO A 169 -15.79 9.66 -17.58
N GLU A 170 -16.51 9.26 -16.53
CA GLU A 170 -17.92 8.91 -16.67
C GLU A 170 -18.71 10.09 -17.29
N PRO A 171 -19.62 9.85 -18.24
CA PRO A 171 -20.37 10.91 -18.90
C PRO A 171 -21.32 11.56 -17.89
N VAL A 172 -20.88 12.67 -17.29
CA VAL A 172 -21.69 13.47 -16.38
C VAL A 172 -22.67 14.31 -17.20
N GLY A 173 -23.84 13.72 -17.48
CA GLY A 173 -25.08 14.38 -17.91
C GLY A 173 -24.95 15.73 -18.62
N GLY A 174 -24.57 15.71 -19.89
CA GLY A 174 -24.57 16.89 -20.77
C GLY A 174 -24.37 16.44 -22.21
N ASN A 175 -25.16 17.01 -23.13
CA ASN A 175 -25.34 16.58 -24.53
C ASN A 175 -24.11 16.74 -25.45
N ASP A 176 -22.89 16.74 -24.91
CA ASP A 176 -21.67 16.77 -25.70
C ASP A 176 -21.16 15.33 -25.85
N ILE A 177 -21.46 14.74 -27.01
CA ILE A 177 -20.91 13.46 -27.46
C ILE A 177 -19.43 13.69 -27.82
N GLU A 178 -18.61 14.07 -26.84
CA GLU A 178 -17.18 13.84 -26.98
C GLU A 178 -16.97 12.34 -26.77
N GLU A 179 -16.51 11.69 -27.84
CA GLU A 179 -16.22 10.27 -27.88
C GLU A 179 -15.20 9.96 -26.77
N ALA A 180 -15.69 9.37 -25.68
CA ALA A 180 -14.92 9.12 -24.47
C ALA A 180 -13.89 8.03 -24.77
N THR A 181 -12.71 8.45 -25.22
CA THR A 181 -11.63 7.59 -25.70
C THR A 181 -10.60 7.39 -24.59
N TYR A 182 -9.98 6.21 -24.58
CA TYR A 182 -8.89 5.92 -23.67
C TYR A 182 -7.66 6.76 -24.05
N ASP A 183 -6.89 7.19 -23.05
CA ASP A 183 -5.60 7.84 -23.31
C ASP A 183 -4.59 6.81 -23.86
N SER A 184 -4.37 6.88 -25.18
CA SER A 184 -3.44 6.00 -25.90
C SER A 184 -2.01 6.06 -25.35
N ASN A 185 -1.58 7.18 -24.77
CA ASN A 185 -0.23 7.30 -24.20
C ASN A 185 -0.11 6.45 -22.93
N LEU A 186 -1.13 6.48 -22.07
CA LEU A 186 -1.17 5.68 -20.85
C LEU A 186 -1.33 4.19 -21.16
N LEU A 187 -2.09 3.82 -22.19
CA LEU A 187 -2.18 2.42 -22.63
C LEU A 187 -0.84 1.89 -23.16
N SER A 188 -0.10 2.70 -23.93
CA SER A 188 1.24 2.34 -24.40
C SER A 188 2.23 2.17 -23.23
N ARG A 189 2.18 3.07 -22.24
CA ARG A 189 2.97 2.92 -21.01
C ARG A 189 2.59 1.68 -20.21
N ALA A 190 1.30 1.38 -20.09
CA ALA A 190 0.82 0.17 -19.43
C ALA A 190 1.38 -1.09 -20.10
N GLN A 191 1.43 -1.11 -21.44
CA GLN A 191 2.02 -2.21 -22.20
C GLN A 191 3.49 -2.42 -21.83
N ILE A 192 4.30 -1.35 -21.77
CA ILE A 192 5.72 -1.44 -21.41
C ILE A 192 5.90 -2.08 -20.02
N PHE A 193 5.14 -1.63 -19.02
CA PHE A 193 5.24 -2.18 -17.67
C PHE A 193 4.79 -3.64 -17.60
N LEU A 194 3.68 -4.00 -18.25
CA LEU A 194 3.17 -5.38 -18.21
C LEU A 194 4.06 -6.35 -19.03
N GLU A 195 4.64 -5.91 -20.14
CA GLU A 195 5.64 -6.68 -20.87
C GLU A 195 6.89 -6.93 -20.02
N ARG A 196 7.35 -5.91 -19.29
CA ARG A 196 8.46 -6.06 -18.33
C ARG A 196 8.12 -7.03 -17.21
N ALA A 197 6.91 -6.93 -16.63
CA ALA A 197 6.44 -7.86 -15.61
C ALA A 197 6.42 -9.31 -16.11
N LYS A 198 5.91 -9.53 -17.33
CA LYS A 198 5.90 -10.85 -17.98
C LYS A 198 7.30 -11.38 -18.30
N ALA A 199 8.23 -10.50 -18.65
CA ALA A 199 9.62 -10.89 -18.91
C ALA A 199 10.33 -11.35 -17.61
N LEU A 200 9.99 -10.75 -16.48
CA LEU A 200 10.51 -11.11 -15.15
C LEU A 200 9.81 -12.35 -14.57
N ASP A 201 8.50 -12.47 -14.78
CA ASP A 201 7.66 -13.57 -14.31
C ASP A 201 6.74 -14.06 -15.46
N PRO A 202 7.18 -15.07 -16.23
CA PRO A 202 6.41 -15.58 -17.37
C PRO A 202 5.06 -16.21 -17.00
N ASP A 203 4.92 -16.68 -15.75
CA ASP A 203 3.70 -17.32 -15.24
C ASP A 203 2.72 -16.29 -14.65
N ASN A 204 3.05 -15.00 -14.70
CA ASN A 204 2.19 -13.94 -14.18
C ASN A 204 0.88 -13.83 -14.96
N ILE A 205 -0.18 -14.39 -14.38
CA ILE A 205 -1.52 -14.41 -14.98
C ILE A 205 -2.02 -12.98 -15.23
N VAL A 206 -1.80 -12.06 -14.28
CA VAL A 206 -2.29 -10.68 -14.39
C VAL A 206 -1.65 -9.97 -15.58
N ALA A 207 -0.32 -10.04 -15.70
CA ALA A 207 0.38 -9.41 -16.82
C ALA A 207 -0.10 -9.96 -18.16
N ARG A 208 -0.26 -11.29 -18.28
CA ARG A 208 -0.73 -11.92 -19.52
C ARG A 208 -2.16 -11.51 -19.89
N GLU A 209 -3.10 -11.58 -18.94
CA GLU A 209 -4.50 -11.26 -19.20
C GLU A 209 -4.70 -9.79 -19.56
N PHE A 210 -4.00 -8.88 -18.88
CA PHE A 210 -4.13 -7.45 -19.16
C PHE A 210 -3.42 -7.03 -20.45
N LEU A 211 -2.32 -7.67 -20.85
CA LEU A 211 -1.73 -7.46 -22.17
C LEU A 211 -2.71 -7.86 -23.29
N HIS A 212 -3.40 -8.99 -23.14
CA HIS A 212 -4.42 -9.39 -24.11
C HIS A 212 -5.56 -8.37 -24.19
N LYS A 213 -6.04 -7.87 -23.04
CA LYS A 213 -7.08 -6.83 -22.99
C LYS A 213 -6.62 -5.50 -23.60
N LEU A 214 -5.37 -5.09 -23.38
CA LEU A 214 -4.81 -3.87 -23.97
C LEU A 214 -4.85 -3.90 -25.49
N HIS A 215 -4.56 -5.05 -26.11
CA HIS A 215 -4.69 -5.20 -27.55
C HIS A 215 -6.14 -5.04 -28.01
N SER A 216 -7.12 -5.55 -27.26
CA SER A 216 -8.55 -5.32 -27.57
C SER A 216 -8.93 -3.85 -27.43
N LEU A 217 -8.49 -3.17 -26.36
CA LEU A 217 -8.79 -1.76 -26.10
C LEU A 217 -8.14 -0.82 -27.13
N SER A 218 -6.96 -1.17 -27.64
CA SER A 218 -6.28 -0.43 -28.71
C SER A 218 -6.86 -0.72 -30.10
N GLN A 219 -7.64 -1.81 -30.25
CA GLN A 219 -8.22 -2.29 -31.51
C GLN A 219 -9.74 -2.11 -31.58
N GLU A 220 -10.38 -1.36 -30.69
CA GLU A 220 -11.75 -0.90 -30.91
C GLU A 220 -11.73 0.42 -31.71
N PRO A 221 -11.78 0.40 -33.06
CA PRO A 221 -12.28 1.54 -33.81
C PRO A 221 -13.80 1.57 -33.62
N THR A 222 -14.27 2.66 -33.01
CA THR A 222 -15.55 3.32 -33.25
C THR A 222 -16.55 2.56 -34.14
N LEU A 223 -17.30 1.61 -33.58
CA LEU A 223 -18.51 1.07 -34.22
C LEU A 223 -19.62 0.90 -33.18
N ARG A 224 -20.07 2.03 -32.65
CA ARG A 224 -21.46 2.18 -32.20
C ARG A 224 -22.08 3.41 -32.85
N SER A 225 -22.06 3.47 -34.19
CA SER A 225 -23.13 4.16 -34.89
C SER A 225 -24.40 3.36 -34.61
N PHE A 226 -25.18 3.82 -33.63
CA PHE A 226 -26.55 3.38 -33.46
C PHE A 226 -27.23 3.46 -34.82
N ALA A 227 -27.82 2.34 -35.23
CA ALA A 227 -28.77 2.30 -36.32
C ALA A 227 -29.92 3.27 -35.98
N SER A 228 -29.86 4.50 -36.48
CA SER A 228 -31.03 5.34 -36.65
C SER A 228 -31.69 4.97 -37.98
N HIS A 229 -32.40 3.84 -37.96
CA HIS A 229 -33.45 3.56 -38.92
C HIS A 229 -34.74 4.10 -38.30
N ASP A 230 -35.11 5.32 -38.68
CA ASP A 230 -36.49 5.84 -38.59
C ASP A 230 -36.54 7.04 -39.53
N SER A 231 -37.06 6.82 -40.74
CA SER A 231 -38.47 7.02 -41.09
C SER A 231 -38.71 8.48 -41.47
N GLU A 232 -38.84 8.65 -42.79
CA GLU A 232 -39.30 9.84 -43.47
C GLU A 232 -40.64 10.30 -42.88
N ASP A 233 -40.75 11.58 -42.51
CA ASP A 233 -42.03 12.28 -42.65
C ASP A 233 -41.78 13.76 -42.99
N GLU A 234 -42.20 14.11 -44.21
CA GLU A 234 -42.18 15.45 -44.74
C GLU A 234 -43.24 16.31 -44.04
N THR A 235 -42.86 17.41 -43.42
CA THR A 235 -43.81 18.53 -43.24
C THR A 235 -43.15 19.87 -43.53
N HIS A 236 -43.52 20.40 -44.69
CA HIS A 236 -43.31 21.77 -45.11
C HIS A 236 -43.83 22.77 -44.06
N SER A 237 -42.97 23.72 -43.64
CA SER A 237 -43.46 25.03 -43.19
C SER A 237 -42.53 26.15 -43.62
N LYS A 238 -43.12 27.10 -44.35
CA LYS A 238 -42.51 28.30 -44.95
C LYS A 238 -42.50 29.47 -43.96
N GLY A 239 -41.48 30.32 -44.07
CA GLY A 239 -41.49 31.72 -43.60
C GLY A 239 -41.16 31.87 -42.12
N TYR A 240 -40.22 32.68 -41.68
CA TYR A 240 -40.03 34.09 -42.04
C TYR A 240 -38.56 34.54 -41.84
N GLN A 241 -38.10 35.42 -42.72
CA GLN A 241 -36.78 36.06 -42.67
C GLN A 241 -36.77 37.31 -41.76
N SER A 242 -35.57 37.58 -41.23
CA SER A 242 -34.93 38.89 -40.95
C SER A 242 -35.20 39.58 -39.60
N PRO A 243 -34.30 40.50 -39.14
CA PRO A 243 -32.92 40.80 -39.59
C PRO A 243 -31.86 40.91 -38.46
N GLN A 244 -30.59 40.78 -38.86
CA GLN A 244 -29.41 41.17 -38.07
C GLN A 244 -29.35 42.69 -37.79
N PRO A 245 -28.66 43.10 -36.71
CA PRO A 245 -27.93 44.35 -36.68
C PRO A 245 -26.40 44.18 -36.60
N LYS A 246 -25.74 45.08 -37.34
CA LYS A 246 -24.30 45.25 -37.57
C LYS A 246 -23.54 45.76 -36.33
N ARG A 247 -22.26 45.31 -36.25
CA ARG A 247 -21.02 46.05 -35.90
C ARG A 247 -20.96 46.85 -34.58
N ARG A 248 -19.89 46.59 -33.80
CA ARG A 248 -18.76 47.53 -33.68
C ARG A 248 -17.50 46.87 -33.10
N ARG A 249 -16.38 47.06 -33.81
CA ARG A 249 -15.00 46.96 -33.29
C ARG A 249 -14.69 48.25 -32.52
N SER A 250 -13.92 48.14 -31.44
CA SER A 250 -13.00 49.20 -31.00
C SER A 250 -11.80 48.55 -30.32
N ASN A 251 -10.63 48.77 -30.93
CA ASN A 251 -9.32 48.62 -30.29
C ASN A 251 -9.13 49.75 -29.27
N SER A 252 -8.53 49.44 -28.13
CA SER A 252 -7.42 50.18 -27.49
C SER A 252 -6.81 49.28 -26.44
#